data_AF-A0A0M2U5V2-F1
#
_entry.id   AF-A0A0M2U5V2-F1
#
_cell.length_a   1.000
_cell.length_b   1.000
_cell.length_c   1.000
_cell.angle_alpha   90.00
_cell.angle_beta   90.00
_cell.angle_gamma   90.00
#
_symmetry.space_group_name_H-M   'P 1'
#
loop_
_entity.id
_entity.type
_entity.pdbx_description
1 polymer ?
#
loop_
_entity_poly.entity_id
_entity_poly.type
_entity_poly.pdbx_seq_one_letter_code
_entity_poly.pdbx_strand_id
1 'polypeptide(L)'
;MGALNLLIILWLFVIALQARRWRRRYHLLLGEAQPQSLEERLVEYRRLTEQALAQVGVLQARTSELEQRLPSFIRRVGVVRFNAFPEVGSDLSFAVALLNDLSDGVVISSIYGREESRTFAKPIQGGKSSYRLTPEEERAITLATSGEGIAAGR
;
A
#
# COMPACT_ATOMS: atom_id res chain seq x y z
N MET A 1 -14.10 -79.93 19.78
CA MET A 1 -12.82 -79.27 19.44
C MET A 1 -12.73 -78.82 17.98
N GLY A 2 -13.03 -79.67 16.99
CA GLY A 2 -12.93 -79.29 15.56
C GLY A 2 -13.83 -78.13 15.11
N ALA A 3 -15.09 -78.08 15.58
CA ALA A 3 -16.03 -77.01 15.21
C ALA A 3 -15.61 -75.62 15.73
N LEU A 4 -15.00 -75.55 16.92
CA LEU A 4 -14.49 -74.30 17.49
C LEU A 4 -13.30 -73.77 16.68
N ASN A 5 -12.39 -74.66 16.28
CA ASN A 5 -11.25 -74.29 15.45
C ASN A 5 -11.70 -73.78 14.07
N LEU A 6 -12.72 -74.39 13.47
CA LEU A 6 -13.30 -73.94 12.20
C LEU A 6 -13.92 -72.54 12.32
N LEU A 7 -14.63 -72.26 13.42
CA LEU A 7 -15.19 -70.94 13.72
C LEU A 7 -14.09 -69.88 13.87
N ILE A 8 -13.01 -70.20 14.58
CA ILE A 8 -11.87 -69.30 14.77
C ILE A 8 -11.18 -69.01 13.42
N ILE A 9 -10.96 -70.04 12.59
CA ILE A 9 -10.35 -69.87 11.27
C ILE A 9 -11.22 -68.99 10.37
N LEU A 10 -12.53 -69.22 10.36
CA LEU A 10 -13.48 -68.40 9.59
C LEU A 10 -13.46 -66.93 10.07
N TRP A 11 -13.40 -66.71 11.38
CA TRP A 11 -13.36 -65.37 11.96
C TRP A 11 -12.06 -64.63 11.62
N LEU A 12 -10.90 -65.31 11.74
CA LEU A 12 -9.61 -64.78 11.32
C LEU A 12 -9.58 -64.46 9.83
N PHE A 13 -10.21 -65.30 9.00
CA PHE A 13 -10.34 -65.08 7.56
C PHE A 13 -11.18 -63.82 7.26
N VAL A 14 -12.32 -63.65 7.93
CA VAL A 14 -13.17 -62.44 7.81
C VAL A 14 -12.41 -61.18 8.23
N ILE A 15 -11.65 -61.23 9.33
CA ILE A 15 -10.81 -60.11 9.79
C ILE A 15 -9.72 -59.80 8.76
N ALA A 16 -9.06 -60.82 8.21
CA ALA A 16 -8.02 -60.62 7.20
C ALA A 16 -8.58 -59.94 5.94
N LEU A 17 -9.78 -60.35 5.50
CA LEU A 17 -10.48 -59.72 4.37
C LEU A 17 -10.86 -58.26 4.65
N GLN A 18 -11.42 -57.99 5.84
CA GLN A 18 -11.72 -56.62 6.24
C GLN A 18 -10.44 -55.79 6.31
N ALA A 19 -9.41 -56.26 7.02
CA ALA A 19 -8.13 -55.57 7.17
C ALA A 19 -7.47 -55.27 5.81
N ARG A 20 -7.56 -56.18 4.82
CA ARG A 20 -7.12 -55.93 3.44
C ARG A 20 -7.93 -54.83 2.76
N ARG A 21 -9.25 -54.79 2.96
CA ARG A 21 -10.13 -53.76 2.41
C ARG A 21 -9.87 -52.39 3.05
N TRP A 22 -9.66 -52.35 4.36
CA TRP A 22 -9.25 -51.14 5.10
C TRP A 22 -7.88 -50.67 4.60
N ARG A 23 -6.86 -51.54 4.53
CA ARG A 23 -5.52 -51.18 4.02
C ARG A 23 -5.57 -50.61 2.60
N ARG A 24 -6.33 -51.22 1.68
CA ARG A 24 -6.47 -50.71 0.31
C ARG A 24 -7.15 -49.34 0.26
N ARG A 25 -8.19 -49.11 1.07
CA ARG A 25 -8.84 -47.79 1.17
C ARG A 25 -7.91 -46.74 1.78
N TYR A 26 -7.14 -47.10 2.80
CA TYR A 26 -6.12 -46.22 3.38
C TYR A 26 -5.05 -45.84 2.35
N HIS A 27 -4.53 -46.80 1.57
CA HIS A 27 -3.54 -46.50 0.52
C HIS A 27 -4.11 -45.72 -0.66
N LEU A 28 -5.38 -45.93 -1.05
CA LEU A 28 -6.01 -45.17 -2.15
C LEU A 28 -6.35 -43.72 -1.76
N LEU A 29 -6.68 -43.46 -0.50
CA LEU A 29 -6.94 -42.09 0.00
C LEU A 29 -5.67 -41.28 0.23
N LEU A 30 -4.55 -41.96 0.49
CA LEU A 30 -3.24 -41.33 0.71
C LEU A 30 -2.41 -41.24 -0.58
N GLY A 31 -2.82 -41.90 -1.67
CA GLY A 31 -2.08 -41.94 -2.94
C GLY A 31 -0.67 -42.52 -2.78
N GLU A 32 0.08 -42.64 -3.88
CA GLU A 32 1.52 -42.96 -3.83
C GLU A 32 2.37 -41.79 -3.31
N ALA A 33 1.85 -40.99 -2.38
CA ALA A 33 2.57 -39.87 -1.78
C ALA A 33 3.16 -40.33 -0.45
N GLN A 34 4.43 -40.75 -0.50
CA GLN A 34 5.50 -40.79 0.52
C GLN A 34 5.14 -40.98 2.02
N PRO A 35 6.03 -41.61 2.81
CA PRO A 35 5.78 -41.98 4.21
C PRO A 35 5.85 -40.79 5.18
N GLN A 36 5.25 -39.65 4.85
CA GLN A 36 5.13 -38.55 5.80
C GLN A 36 3.92 -38.77 6.68
N SER A 37 4.19 -39.02 7.96
CA SER A 37 3.15 -39.17 8.96
C SER A 37 2.23 -37.94 8.98
N LEU A 38 0.96 -38.10 9.38
CA LEU A 38 0.05 -36.96 9.55
C LEU A 38 0.64 -35.89 10.48
N GLU A 39 1.49 -36.32 11.41
CA GLU A 39 2.26 -35.46 12.30
C GLU A 39 3.25 -34.57 11.54
N GLU A 40 4.03 -35.11 10.59
CA GLU A 40 4.92 -34.32 9.75
C GLU A 40 4.16 -33.26 8.93
N ARG A 41 2.97 -33.61 8.41
CA ARG A 41 2.12 -32.64 7.70
C ARG A 41 1.61 -31.54 8.63
N LEU A 42 1.22 -31.86 9.85
CA LEU A 42 0.79 -30.87 10.85
C LEU A 42 1.93 -29.94 11.27
N VAL A 43 3.14 -30.49 11.45
CA VAL A 43 4.35 -29.70 11.73
C VAL A 43 4.64 -28.75 10.57
N GLU A 44 4.54 -29.24 9.33
CA GLU A 44 4.76 -28.41 8.15
C GLU A 44 3.69 -27.32 7.99
N TYR A 45 2.41 -27.63 8.18
CA TYR A 45 1.34 -26.63 8.17
C TYR A 45 1.51 -25.57 9.26
N ARG A 46 1.92 -25.98 10.46
CA ARG A 46 2.23 -25.06 11.56
C ARG A 46 3.39 -24.14 11.15
N ARG A 47 4.47 -24.69 10.61
CA ARG A 47 5.64 -23.92 10.13
C ARG A 47 5.23 -22.90 9.06
N LEU A 48 4.43 -23.32 8.08
CA LEU A 48 3.94 -22.43 7.02
C LEU A 48 3.05 -21.31 7.58
N THR A 49 2.20 -21.63 8.56
CA THR A 49 1.33 -20.66 9.20
C THR A 49 2.12 -19.65 10.04
N GLU A 50 3.11 -20.11 10.81
CA GLU A 50 4.04 -19.25 11.55
C GLU A 50 4.82 -18.33 10.61
N GLN A 51 5.29 -18.85 9.47
CA GLN A 51 5.94 -18.05 8.43
C GLN A 51 4.99 -17.01 7.80
N ALA A 52 3.75 -17.39 7.49
CA ALA A 52 2.76 -16.48 6.94
C ALA A 52 2.42 -15.37 7.93
N LEU A 53 2.22 -15.69 9.21
CA LEU A 53 1.97 -14.71 10.27
C LEU A 53 3.15 -13.75 10.44
N ALA A 54 4.38 -14.25 10.39
CA ALA A 54 5.57 -13.41 10.42
C ALA A 54 5.62 -12.45 9.21
N GLN A 55 5.30 -12.92 8.02
CA GLN A 55 5.22 -12.06 6.82
C GLN A 55 4.13 -10.99 6.94
N VAL A 56 2.95 -11.35 7.47
CA VAL A 56 1.87 -10.40 7.75
C VAL A 56 2.35 -9.31 8.71
N GLY A 57 3.05 -9.67 9.79
CA GLY A 57 3.62 -8.70 10.72
C GLY A 57 4.61 -7.73 10.05
N VAL A 58 5.48 -8.24 9.17
CA VAL A 58 6.41 -7.40 8.39
C VAL A 58 5.66 -6.46 7.43
N LEU A 59 4.64 -6.96 6.74
CA LEU A 59 3.83 -6.14 5.83
C LEU A 59 3.07 -5.05 6.59
N GLN A 60 2.47 -5.37 7.74
CA GLN A 60 1.79 -4.40 8.59
C GLN A 60 2.75 -3.30 9.06
N ALA A 61 3.97 -3.66 9.48
CA ALA A 61 4.98 -2.68 9.87
C ALA A 61 5.35 -1.74 8.71
N ARG A 62 5.57 -2.28 7.51
CA ARG A 62 5.87 -1.47 6.31
C ARG A 62 4.71 -0.57 5.92
N THR A 63 3.49 -1.07 5.95
CA THR A 63 2.29 -0.27 5.66
C THR A 63 2.16 0.87 6.66
N SER A 64 2.36 0.59 7.95
CA SER A 64 2.31 1.64 8.99
C SER A 64 3.39 2.69 8.79
N GLU A 65 4.62 2.30 8.41
CA GLU A 65 5.68 3.26 8.08
C GLU A 65 5.29 4.16 6.89
N LEU A 66 4.71 3.57 5.83
CA LEU A 66 4.23 4.33 4.67
C LEU A 66 3.10 5.29 5.04
N GLU A 67 2.13 4.85 5.84
CA GLU A 67 1.03 5.67 6.35
C GLU A 67 1.52 6.86 7.19
N GLN A 68 2.56 6.66 8.00
CA GLN A 68 3.18 7.74 8.76
C GLN A 68 3.91 8.76 7.87
N ARG A 69 4.50 8.31 6.76
CA ARG A 69 5.24 9.18 5.83
C ARG A 69 4.35 9.86 4.81
N LEU A 70 3.21 9.27 4.46
CA LEU A 70 2.25 9.77 3.46
C LEU A 70 1.94 11.27 3.58
N PRO A 71 1.62 11.82 4.78
CA PRO A 71 1.30 13.23 4.95
C PRO A 71 2.45 14.20 4.64
N SER A 72 3.70 13.71 4.65
CA SER A 72 4.89 14.55 4.45
C SER A 72 5.22 14.81 2.98
N PHE A 73 4.70 13.98 2.05
CA PHE A 73 4.94 14.15 0.63
C PHE A 73 4.09 15.28 0.03
N ILE A 74 4.64 15.98 -0.96
CA ILE A 74 3.90 16.98 -1.74
C ILE A 74 2.80 16.29 -2.55
N ARG A 75 1.54 16.64 -2.29
CA ARG A 75 0.36 16.08 -2.98
C ARG A 75 -0.67 17.14 -3.36
N ARG A 76 -0.50 18.36 -2.86
CA ARG A 76 -1.40 19.50 -3.08
C ARG A 76 -0.69 20.52 -3.95
N VAL A 77 -1.28 20.82 -5.11
CA VAL A 77 -0.70 21.74 -6.09
C VAL A 77 -1.72 22.79 -6.47
N GLY A 78 -1.34 24.06 -6.32
CA GLY A 78 -2.14 25.21 -6.74
C GLY A 78 -1.35 26.07 -7.69
N VAL A 79 -1.96 26.49 -8.79
CA VAL A 79 -1.33 27.30 -9.84
C VAL A 79 -2.21 28.51 -10.10
N VAL A 80 -1.58 29.69 -10.10
CA VAL A 80 -2.21 30.96 -10.47
C VAL A 80 -1.36 31.59 -11.56
N ARG A 81 -1.99 31.96 -12.67
CA ARG A 81 -1.40 32.81 -13.70
C ARG A 81 -1.94 34.22 -13.54
N PHE A 82 -1.09 35.21 -13.80
CA PHE A 82 -1.45 36.61 -13.67
C PHE A 82 -0.57 37.49 -14.54
N ASN A 83 -1.02 38.71 -14.74
CA ASN A 83 -0.24 39.76 -15.37
C ASN A 83 0.30 40.72 -14.31
N ALA A 84 1.61 40.66 -14.04
CA ALA A 84 2.28 41.58 -13.13
C ALA A 84 2.43 43.00 -13.71
N PHE A 85 2.40 43.14 -15.05
CA PHE A 85 2.62 44.41 -15.76
C PHE A 85 1.63 44.54 -16.94
N PRO A 86 0.57 45.37 -16.80
CA PRO A 86 -0.48 45.52 -17.81
C PRO A 86 0.05 45.78 -19.24
N GLU A 87 1.18 46.46 -19.35
CA GLU A 87 1.84 46.88 -20.59
C GLU A 87 2.43 45.73 -21.44
N VAL A 88 2.59 44.52 -20.87
CA VAL A 88 3.18 43.35 -21.55
C VAL A 88 2.10 42.50 -22.24
N GLY A 89 0.83 42.68 -21.88
CA GLY A 89 -0.31 42.14 -22.64
C GLY A 89 -0.56 40.62 -22.53
N SER A 90 -0.05 39.92 -21.50
CA SER A 90 -0.30 38.48 -21.30
C SER A 90 -0.08 38.04 -19.84
N ASP A 91 -0.78 36.99 -19.40
CA ASP A 91 -0.60 36.35 -18.08
C ASP A 91 0.61 35.42 -18.08
N LEU A 92 1.79 36.00 -18.28
CA LEU A 92 3.08 35.29 -18.31
C LEU A 92 3.71 35.13 -16.92
N SER A 93 3.22 35.87 -15.93
CA SER A 93 3.63 35.68 -14.54
C SER A 93 2.84 34.55 -13.89
N PHE A 94 3.42 33.89 -12.90
CA PHE A 94 2.79 32.76 -12.24
C PHE A 94 3.17 32.64 -10.77
N ALA A 95 2.32 31.97 -9.99
CA ALA A 95 2.61 31.47 -8.66
C ALA A 95 2.15 30.00 -8.57
N VAL A 96 3.03 29.14 -8.08
CA VAL A 96 2.80 27.70 -7.91
C VAL A 96 3.06 27.34 -6.46
N ALA A 97 2.04 26.87 -5.76
CA ALA A 97 2.16 26.31 -4.42
C ALA A 97 2.25 24.79 -4.50
N LEU A 98 3.29 24.22 -3.87
CA LEU A 98 3.55 22.80 -3.75
C LEU A 98 3.52 22.45 -2.26
N LEU A 99 2.45 21.83 -1.80
CA LEU A 99 2.21 21.55 -0.39
C LEU A 99 1.96 20.06 -0.13
N ASN A 100 2.29 19.62 1.07
CA ASN A 100 1.91 18.32 1.61
C ASN A 100 0.58 18.40 2.39
N ASP A 101 0.16 17.31 3.03
CA ASP A 101 -1.12 17.30 3.77
C ASP A 101 -1.11 18.13 5.04
N LEU A 102 0.08 18.36 5.59
CA LEU A 102 0.34 19.22 6.75
C LEU A 102 0.38 20.71 6.35
N SER A 103 0.16 21.02 5.07
CA SER A 103 0.28 22.36 4.49
C SER A 103 1.70 22.94 4.60
N ASP A 104 2.71 22.07 4.68
CA ASP A 104 4.11 22.45 4.55
C ASP A 104 4.58 22.29 3.10
N GLY A 105 5.53 23.10 2.68
CA GLY A 105 6.13 23.00 1.35
C GLY A 105 6.74 24.30 0.88
N VAL A 106 6.47 24.67 -0.37
CA VAL A 106 7.07 25.85 -1.01
C VAL A 106 6.08 26.50 -1.96
N VAL A 107 6.12 27.83 -2.04
CA VAL A 107 5.51 28.58 -3.15
C VAL A 107 6.61 29.16 -4.03
N ILE A 108 6.49 28.93 -5.33
CA ILE A 108 7.41 29.43 -6.36
C ILE A 108 6.63 30.40 -7.22
N SER A 109 7.10 31.63 -7.34
CA SER A 109 6.50 32.65 -8.18
C SER A 109 7.50 33.19 -9.19
N SER A 110 7.03 33.54 -10.38
CA SER A 110 7.83 34.20 -11.40
C SER A 110 7.09 35.43 -11.89
N ILE A 111 7.77 36.56 -11.82
CA ILE A 111 7.29 37.83 -12.34
C ILE A 111 7.96 38.07 -13.68
N TYR A 112 7.18 38.03 -14.75
CA TYR A 112 7.66 38.21 -16.12
C TYR A 112 7.60 39.70 -16.51
N GLY A 113 8.75 40.31 -16.75
CA GLY A 113 8.90 41.66 -17.29
C GLY A 113 9.27 41.64 -18.78
N ARG A 114 9.40 42.84 -19.39
CA ARG A 114 9.73 42.99 -20.81
C ARG A 114 11.14 42.48 -21.17
N GLU A 115 12.11 42.73 -20.30
CA GLU A 115 13.53 42.41 -20.52
C GLU A 115 14.04 41.24 -19.68
N GLU A 116 13.42 40.99 -18.52
CA GLU A 116 13.83 39.94 -17.59
C GLU A 116 12.62 39.30 -16.88
N SER A 117 12.84 38.09 -16.35
CA SER A 117 11.90 37.42 -15.45
C SER A 117 12.60 37.13 -14.13
N ARG A 118 11.93 37.43 -13.02
CA ARG A 118 12.45 37.18 -11.67
C ARG A 118 11.65 36.09 -10.99
N THR A 119 12.35 35.07 -10.50
CA THR A 119 11.73 33.93 -9.81
C THR A 119 12.06 33.98 -8.32
N PHE A 120 11.04 33.77 -7.49
CA PHE A 120 11.14 33.71 -6.04
C PHE A 120 10.66 32.34 -5.56
N ALA A 121 11.26 31.85 -4.48
CA ALA A 121 10.82 30.66 -3.77
C ALA A 121 10.73 30.98 -2.29
N LYS A 122 9.56 30.76 -1.69
CA LYS A 122 9.30 31.04 -0.27
C LYS A 122 8.84 29.76 0.42
N PRO A 123 9.45 29.37 1.55
CA PRO A 123 9.03 28.19 2.30
C PRO A 123 7.66 28.43 2.93
N ILE A 124 6.84 27.38 2.97
CA ILE A 124 5.54 27.35 3.64
C ILE A 124 5.59 26.34 4.77
N GLN A 125 5.16 26.75 5.95
CA GLN A 125 5.01 25.89 7.13
C GLN A 125 3.62 26.12 7.72
N GLY A 126 2.83 25.06 7.84
CA GLY A 126 1.44 25.12 8.32
C GLY A 126 0.57 26.11 7.53
N GLY A 127 0.79 26.23 6.22
CA GLY A 127 0.07 27.16 5.34
C GLY A 127 0.51 28.62 5.43
N LYS A 128 1.59 28.95 6.15
CA LYS A 128 2.12 30.32 6.28
C LYS A 128 3.60 30.38 5.89
N SER A 129 4.07 31.55 5.46
CA SER A 129 5.49 31.79 5.22
C SER A 129 6.08 32.72 6.26
N SER A 130 7.37 32.57 6.55
CA SER A 130 8.15 33.58 7.28
C SER A 130 8.41 34.84 6.44
N TYR A 131 8.26 34.75 5.12
CA TYR A 131 8.38 35.86 4.19
C TYR A 131 7.01 36.43 3.84
N ARG A 132 6.95 37.72 3.50
CA ARG A 132 5.70 38.33 3.01
C ARG A 132 5.30 37.67 1.69
N LEU A 133 4.06 37.19 1.63
CA LEU A 133 3.46 36.62 0.44
C LEU A 133 2.76 37.71 -0.39
N THR A 134 2.72 37.54 -1.71
CA THR A 134 1.87 38.35 -2.58
C THR A 134 0.45 37.78 -2.64
N PRO A 135 -0.56 38.56 -3.04
CA PRO A 135 -1.94 38.06 -3.18
C PRO A 135 -2.04 36.82 -4.08
N GLU A 136 -1.23 36.75 -5.14
CA GLU A 136 -1.21 35.63 -6.10
C GLU A 136 -0.59 34.38 -5.47
N GLU A 137 0.44 34.52 -4.64
CA GLU A 137 1.05 33.42 -3.88
C GLU A 137 0.08 32.87 -2.83
N GLU A 138 -0.61 33.75 -2.10
CA GLU A 138 -1.64 33.36 -1.12
C GLU A 138 -2.81 32.63 -1.81
N ARG A 139 -3.21 33.09 -3.00
CA ARG A 139 -4.23 32.44 -3.79
C ARG A 139 -3.78 31.06 -4.29
N ALA A 140 -2.52 30.91 -4.70
CA ALA A 140 -1.97 29.61 -5.09
C ALA A 140 -1.98 28.62 -3.91
N ILE A 141 -1.61 29.06 -2.70
CA ILE A 141 -1.67 28.24 -1.48
C ILE A 141 -3.11 27.82 -1.15
N THR A 142 -4.05 28.76 -1.30
CA THR A 142 -5.48 28.50 -1.06
C THR A 142 -6.00 27.44 -2.03
N LEU A 143 -5.69 27.55 -3.33
CA LEU A 143 -6.07 26.57 -4.35
C LEU A 143 -5.45 25.19 -4.10
N ALA A 144 -4.18 25.14 -3.68
CA ALA A 144 -3.53 23.89 -3.31
C ALA A 144 -4.26 23.20 -2.15
N THR A 145 -4.72 23.99 -1.16
CA THR A 145 -5.36 23.47 0.05
C THR A 145 -6.83 23.09 -0.17
N SER A 146 -7.55 23.79 -1.06
CA SER A 146 -8.95 23.47 -1.39
C SER A 146 -9.10 22.23 -2.27
N GLY A 147 -8.01 21.70 -2.84
CA GLY A 147 -8.04 20.56 -3.75
C GLY A 147 -8.58 20.89 -5.15
N GLU A 148 -8.79 22.17 -5.46
CA GLU A 148 -9.26 22.67 -6.75
C GLU A 148 -8.12 22.77 -7.78
N GLY A 149 -7.29 21.73 -7.87
CA GLY A 149 -6.05 21.71 -8.65
C GLY A 149 -6.12 22.42 -10.01
N ILE A 150 -5.10 23.26 -10.27
CA ILE A 150 -4.87 24.08 -11.47
C ILE A 150 -6.11 24.89 -11.90
N ALA A 151 -6.33 26.04 -11.25
CA ALA A 151 -7.18 27.08 -11.80
C ALA A 151 -6.48 27.70 -13.03
N ALA A 152 -6.73 27.12 -14.21
CA ALA A 152 -6.48 27.83 -15.45
C ALA A 152 -7.33 29.10 -15.42
N GLY A 153 -6.66 30.25 -15.53
CA GLY A 153 -7.28 31.57 -15.50
C GLY A 153 -8.57 31.62 -16.31
N ARG A 154 -9.64 32.05 -15.66
CA ARG A 154 -10.78 32.69 -16.30
C ARG A 154 -10.69 34.17 -15.99
#